data_AF-A0A426D5B6-F1
#
_entry.id   AF-A0A426D5B6-F1
#
_cell.length_a   1.000
_cell.length_b   1.000
_cell.length_c   1.000
_cell.angle_alpha   90.00
_cell.angle_beta   90.00
_cell.angle_gamma   90.00
#
_symmetry.space_group_name_H-M   'P 1'
#
loop_
_entity.id
_entity.type
_entity.pdbx_description
1 polymer ?
#
loop_
_entity_poly.entity_id
_entity_poly.type
_entity_poly.pdbx_seq_one_letter_code
_entity_poly.pdbx_strand_id
1 'polypeptide(L)'
;MWKNPNWPRRLRSLIVLVLGMVFLGLLIGPSYHWTQANVTAMTGRHDSQLSPIIMIPGSSASQNRFDTLVKQLNKADKRRHSLIKLTVKTDDKITMSGSLRPRDNEPVIVVGFENNKDGYDNIKKQARWFSLAFKQLAAKYQFNNFKAIGHSNGGLIYTYFFEHYFNRSDITVKRIMTIGSPYNFSEENLSHKTQMLADFIKYRENLPKNATVYSVAGTENYDTDGLVPARSVEAGKYVYQGQVKHYTEITVTGNNAQHSDLPQNKQIVALIRQYMLNKPTKRTRNRAIIGANAGTP
;
A
#
# COMPACT_ATOMS: atom_id res chain seq x y z
N MET A 1 -38.45 -51.28 -23.64
CA MET A 1 -37.76 -52.09 -22.60
C MET A 1 -36.26 -52.02 -22.85
N TRP A 2 -35.54 -51.12 -22.17
CA TRP A 2 -34.07 -51.12 -22.20
C TRP A 2 -33.57 -52.25 -21.29
N LYS A 3 -32.87 -53.22 -21.86
CA LYS A 3 -32.25 -54.31 -21.11
C LYS A 3 -31.12 -53.75 -20.24
N ASN A 4 -31.29 -53.76 -18.92
CA ASN A 4 -30.20 -53.50 -18.00
C ASN A 4 -29.19 -54.66 -18.11
N PRO A 5 -27.94 -54.40 -18.53
CA PRO A 5 -26.97 -55.48 -18.66
C PRO A 5 -26.53 -55.95 -17.27
N ASN A 6 -26.74 -57.24 -16.98
CA ASN A 6 -26.29 -57.89 -15.75
C ASN A 6 -24.79 -58.20 -15.84
N TRP A 7 -23.97 -57.17 -15.68
CA TRP A 7 -22.52 -57.31 -15.57
C TRP A 7 -22.15 -58.03 -14.26
N PRO A 8 -21.24 -59.00 -14.27
CA PRO A 8 -20.77 -59.67 -13.05
C PRO A 8 -20.17 -58.64 -12.07
N ARG A 9 -20.44 -58.78 -10.77
CA ARG A 9 -20.05 -57.82 -9.70
C ARG A 9 -18.58 -57.36 -9.79
N ARG A 10 -17.68 -58.27 -10.19
CA ARG A 10 -16.24 -57.97 -10.37
C ARG A 10 -15.97 -56.97 -11.48
N LEU A 11 -16.71 -57.05 -12.59
CA LEU A 11 -16.53 -56.21 -13.77
C LEU A 11 -17.09 -54.79 -13.54
N ARG A 12 -18.20 -54.67 -12.79
CA ARG A 12 -18.70 -53.36 -12.30
C ARG A 12 -17.71 -52.69 -11.36
N SER A 13 -17.10 -53.47 -10.45
CA SER A 13 -16.08 -52.95 -9.52
C SER A 13 -14.82 -52.49 -10.25
N LEU A 14 -14.40 -53.22 -11.30
CA LEU A 14 -13.26 -52.85 -12.13
C LEU A 14 -13.50 -51.54 -12.91
N ILE A 15 -14.69 -51.38 -13.49
CA ILE A 15 -15.07 -50.16 -14.21
C ILE A 15 -15.08 -48.95 -13.27
N VAL A 16 -15.62 -49.10 -12.06
CA VAL A 16 -15.61 -48.04 -11.05
C VAL A 16 -14.18 -47.66 -10.64
N LEU A 17 -13.29 -48.64 -10.49
CA LEU A 17 -11.87 -48.41 -10.17
C LEU A 17 -11.14 -47.65 -11.29
N VAL A 18 -11.35 -48.05 -12.54
CA VAL A 18 -10.76 -47.38 -13.70
C VAL A 18 -11.29 -45.96 -13.85
N LEU A 19 -12.60 -45.75 -13.71
CA LEU A 19 -13.20 -44.42 -13.72
C LEU A 19 -12.67 -43.53 -12.59
N GLY A 20 -12.47 -44.09 -11.39
CA GLY A 20 -11.87 -43.39 -10.25
C GLY A 20 -10.42 -42.96 -10.51
N MET A 21 -9.61 -43.82 -11.13
CA MET A 21 -8.22 -43.48 -11.50
C MET A 21 -8.16 -42.42 -12.61
N VAL A 22 -9.03 -42.51 -13.62
CA VAL A 22 -9.14 -41.49 -14.67
C VAL A 22 -9.56 -40.15 -14.07
N PHE A 23 -10.53 -40.16 -13.15
CA PHE A 23 -10.96 -38.96 -12.43
C PHE A 23 -9.83 -38.34 -11.59
N LEU A 24 -9.04 -39.16 -10.88
CA LEU A 24 -7.86 -38.68 -10.14
C LEU A 24 -6.81 -38.09 -11.09
N GLY A 25 -6.51 -38.76 -12.20
CA GLY A 25 -5.58 -38.27 -13.22
C GLY A 25 -6.01 -36.92 -13.81
N LEU A 26 -7.31 -36.76 -14.05
CA LEU A 26 -7.92 -35.51 -14.53
C LEU A 26 -7.80 -34.37 -13.51
N LEU A 27 -7.74 -34.66 -12.20
CA LEU A 27 -7.54 -33.63 -11.17
C LEU A 27 -6.06 -33.27 -10.97
N ILE A 28 -5.13 -34.21 -11.17
CA ILE A 28 -3.69 -34.00 -10.94
C ILE A 28 -3.11 -32.98 -11.91
N GLY A 29 -3.44 -33.05 -13.21
CA GLY A 29 -2.91 -32.13 -14.23
C GLY A 29 -3.21 -30.64 -13.93
N PRO A 30 -4.49 -30.26 -13.79
CA PRO A 30 -4.90 -28.90 -13.42
C PRO A 30 -4.30 -28.46 -12.07
N SER A 31 -4.27 -29.36 -11.08
CA SER A 31 -3.71 -29.06 -9.75
C SER A 31 -2.20 -28.79 -9.81
N TYR A 32 -1.46 -29.55 -10.61
CA TYR A 32 -0.02 -29.37 -10.78
C TYR A 32 0.31 -28.06 -11.48
N HIS A 33 -0.39 -27.73 -12.57
CA HIS A 33 -0.21 -26.45 -13.28
C HIS A 33 -0.59 -25.25 -12.40
N TRP A 34 -1.68 -25.33 -11.65
CA TRP A 34 -2.09 -24.30 -10.71
C TRP A 34 -1.07 -24.09 -9.58
N THR A 35 -0.53 -25.19 -9.04
CA THR A 35 0.48 -25.14 -7.98
C THR A 35 1.78 -24.53 -8.48
N GLN A 36 2.28 -24.94 -9.65
CA GLN A 36 3.50 -24.37 -10.23
C GLN A 36 3.36 -22.88 -10.55
N ALA A 37 2.22 -22.46 -11.10
CA ALA A 37 1.94 -21.05 -11.36
C ALA A 37 1.90 -20.21 -10.07
N ASN A 38 1.26 -20.74 -9.01
CA ASN A 38 1.23 -20.08 -7.71
C ASN A 38 2.59 -20.00 -7.03
N VAL A 39 3.38 -21.08 -7.06
CA VAL A 39 4.74 -21.11 -6.50
C VAL A 39 5.65 -20.15 -7.28
N THR A 40 5.56 -20.10 -8.60
CA THR A 40 6.35 -19.17 -9.43
C THR A 40 5.97 -17.70 -9.16
N ALA A 41 4.68 -17.40 -9.02
CA ALA A 41 4.22 -16.06 -8.67
C ALA A 41 4.62 -15.67 -7.23
N MET A 42 4.56 -16.61 -6.28
CA MET A 42 4.98 -16.39 -4.90
C MET A 42 6.49 -16.20 -4.77
N THR A 43 7.30 -16.99 -5.47
CA THR A 43 8.77 -16.85 -5.50
C THR A 43 9.18 -15.53 -6.16
N GLY A 44 8.61 -15.19 -7.31
CA GLY A 44 8.84 -13.89 -7.96
C GLY A 44 8.46 -12.69 -7.09
N ARG A 45 7.39 -12.81 -6.29
CA ARG A 45 7.01 -11.78 -5.31
C ARG A 45 7.97 -11.77 -4.11
N HIS A 46 8.31 -12.94 -3.56
CA HIS A 46 9.17 -13.08 -2.40
C HIS A 46 10.56 -12.47 -2.66
N ASP A 47 11.12 -12.66 -3.84
CA ASP A 47 12.46 -12.15 -4.19
C ASP A 47 12.44 -10.73 -4.75
N SER A 48 11.25 -10.13 -4.85
CA SER A 48 11.04 -8.80 -5.40
C SER A 48 11.79 -7.74 -4.60
N GLN A 49 12.63 -6.99 -5.32
CA GLN A 49 13.34 -5.83 -4.79
C GLN A 49 12.46 -4.57 -4.82
N LEU A 50 11.27 -4.64 -5.43
CA LEU A 50 10.35 -3.51 -5.52
C LEU A 50 9.80 -3.14 -4.15
N SER A 51 9.88 -1.85 -3.85
CA SER A 51 9.39 -1.24 -2.62
C SER A 51 8.69 0.08 -2.99
N PRO A 52 7.53 0.01 -3.68
CA PRO A 52 6.82 1.18 -4.13
C PRO A 52 6.39 2.08 -2.98
N ILE A 53 6.23 3.36 -3.30
CA ILE A 53 5.59 4.35 -2.44
C ILE A 53 4.24 4.65 -3.06
N ILE A 54 3.17 4.25 -2.39
CA ILE A 54 1.80 4.42 -2.87
C ILE A 54 1.21 5.63 -2.17
N MET A 55 0.84 6.64 -2.95
CA MET A 55 0.33 7.92 -2.47
C MET A 55 -1.18 8.05 -2.76
N ILE A 56 -1.95 8.53 -1.78
CA ILE A 56 -3.38 8.85 -1.92
C ILE A 56 -3.60 10.33 -1.59
N PRO A 57 -4.20 11.13 -2.49
CA PRO A 57 -4.41 12.55 -2.25
C PRO A 57 -5.67 12.81 -1.40
N GLY A 58 -5.87 14.07 -0.99
CA GLY A 58 -7.07 14.53 -0.28
C GLY A 58 -8.30 14.72 -1.15
N SER A 59 -9.34 15.33 -0.59
CA SER A 59 -10.57 15.66 -1.31
C SER A 59 -10.35 16.68 -2.42
N SER A 60 -11.25 16.66 -3.41
CA SER A 60 -11.24 17.53 -4.60
C SER A 60 -9.92 17.48 -5.41
N ALA A 61 -9.04 16.54 -5.09
CA ALA A 61 -7.76 16.34 -5.72
C ALA A 61 -7.87 15.28 -6.82
N SER A 62 -7.20 15.52 -7.94
CA SER A 62 -6.92 14.45 -8.90
C SER A 62 -5.59 13.77 -8.56
N GLN A 63 -5.27 12.69 -9.30
CA GLN A 63 -3.96 12.02 -9.22
C GLN A 63 -2.76 12.94 -9.51
N ASN A 64 -2.97 14.15 -10.07
CA ASN A 64 -1.90 15.10 -10.36
C ASN A 64 -1.41 15.86 -9.10
N ARG A 65 -2.08 15.74 -7.95
CA ARG A 65 -1.74 16.50 -6.73
C ARG A 65 -0.30 16.28 -6.24
N PHE A 66 0.31 15.14 -6.57
CA PHE A 66 1.68 14.81 -6.18
C PHE A 66 2.72 15.05 -7.27
N ASP A 67 2.37 15.61 -8.43
CA ASP A 67 3.32 15.77 -9.54
C ASP A 67 4.52 16.65 -9.16
N THR A 68 4.24 17.81 -8.57
CA THR A 68 5.27 18.72 -8.07
C THR A 68 6.09 18.07 -6.96
N LEU A 69 5.43 17.37 -6.03
CA LEU A 69 6.09 16.65 -4.94
C LEU A 69 7.11 15.65 -5.51
N VAL A 70 6.70 14.81 -6.46
CA VAL A 70 7.56 13.77 -7.05
C VAL A 70 8.70 14.40 -7.84
N LYS A 71 8.45 15.50 -8.56
CA LYS A 71 9.51 16.25 -9.25
C LYS A 71 10.54 16.80 -8.27
N GLN A 72 10.09 17.39 -7.15
CA GLN A 72 10.98 17.91 -6.11
C GLN A 72 11.73 16.79 -5.38
N LEU A 73 11.06 15.68 -5.09
CA LEU A 73 11.64 14.50 -4.44
C LEU A 73 12.76 13.90 -5.29
N ASN A 74 12.52 13.70 -6.59
CA ASN A 74 13.54 13.22 -7.54
C ASN A 74 14.76 14.15 -7.58
N LYS A 75 14.54 15.47 -7.55
CA LYS A 75 15.63 16.46 -7.51
C LYS A 75 16.41 16.39 -6.20
N ALA A 76 15.72 16.32 -5.07
CA ALA A 76 16.32 16.34 -3.74
C ALA A 76 17.08 15.04 -3.42
N ASP A 77 16.55 13.90 -3.88
CA ASP A 77 17.11 12.58 -3.60
C ASP A 77 18.18 12.13 -4.62
N LYS A 78 18.30 12.84 -5.75
CA LYS A 78 19.22 12.51 -6.86
C LYS A 78 18.99 11.11 -7.45
N ARG A 79 17.83 10.50 -7.19
CA ARG A 79 17.32 9.28 -7.82
C ARG A 79 16.09 9.62 -8.64
N ARG A 80 15.85 8.85 -9.70
CA ARG A 80 14.70 9.04 -10.60
C ARG A 80 13.67 7.95 -10.37
N HIS A 81 12.79 8.20 -9.41
CA HIS A 81 11.60 7.41 -9.14
C HIS A 81 10.60 7.57 -10.30
N SER A 82 10.14 6.46 -10.85
CA SER A 82 9.02 6.39 -11.77
C SER A 82 7.76 6.95 -11.13
N LEU A 83 6.91 7.58 -11.94
CA LEU A 83 5.59 8.05 -11.53
C LEU A 83 4.52 7.27 -12.30
N ILE A 84 3.73 6.49 -11.58
CA ILE A 84 2.59 5.74 -12.10
C ILE A 84 1.34 6.33 -11.46
N LYS A 85 0.29 6.54 -12.23
CA LYS A 85 -0.93 7.22 -11.78
C LYS A 85 -2.14 6.34 -12.08
N LEU A 86 -2.99 6.17 -11.09
CA LEU A 86 -4.23 5.42 -11.21
C LEU A 86 -5.40 6.33 -10.86
N THR A 87 -6.49 6.19 -11.60
CA THR A 87 -7.79 6.76 -11.23
C THR A 87 -8.81 5.64 -11.14
N VAL A 88 -9.38 5.44 -9.95
CA VAL A 88 -10.49 4.49 -9.77
C VAL A 88 -11.81 5.21 -9.99
N LYS A 89 -12.58 4.72 -10.96
CA LYS A 89 -13.90 5.24 -11.32
C LYS A 89 -14.99 4.75 -10.38
N THR A 90 -16.12 5.45 -10.40
CA THR A 90 -17.29 5.08 -9.57
C THR A 90 -17.93 3.75 -9.97
N ASP A 91 -17.68 3.28 -11.20
CA ASP A 91 -18.08 1.98 -11.75
C ASP A 91 -16.99 0.89 -11.59
N ASP A 92 -16.04 1.09 -10.68
CA ASP A 92 -14.92 0.21 -10.37
C ASP A 92 -13.86 0.04 -11.47
N LYS A 93 -14.00 0.73 -12.60
CA LYS A 93 -12.97 0.73 -13.64
C LYS A 93 -11.73 1.50 -13.17
N ILE A 94 -10.56 0.96 -13.47
CA ILE A 94 -9.28 1.57 -13.10
C ILE A 94 -8.56 1.98 -14.38
N THR A 95 -8.29 3.28 -14.52
CA THR A 95 -7.38 3.77 -15.56
C THR A 95 -5.99 3.95 -14.95
N MET A 96 -4.96 3.67 -15.74
CA MET A 96 -3.56 3.78 -15.29
C MET A 96 -2.72 4.45 -16.37
N SER A 97 -1.84 5.35 -15.96
CA SER A 97 -0.86 6.03 -16.82
C SER A 97 0.53 6.04 -16.17
N GLY A 98 1.55 6.36 -16.97
CA GLY A 98 2.96 6.25 -16.57
C GLY A 98 3.53 4.85 -16.74
N SER A 99 4.83 4.70 -16.49
CA SER A 99 5.53 3.42 -16.63
C SER A 99 6.65 3.24 -15.61
N LEU A 100 6.84 1.98 -15.21
CA LEU A 100 7.97 1.59 -14.37
C LEU A 100 9.23 1.54 -15.24
N ARG A 101 10.23 2.34 -14.88
CA ARG A 101 11.52 2.35 -15.57
C ARG A 101 12.30 1.08 -15.22
N PRO A 102 13.11 0.54 -16.16
CA PRO A 102 14.00 -0.57 -15.86
C PRO A 102 14.89 -0.24 -14.66
N ARG A 103 14.99 -1.20 -13.72
CA ARG A 103 15.83 -1.12 -12.50
C ARG A 103 15.43 -0.03 -11.50
N ASP A 104 14.24 0.56 -11.65
CA ASP A 104 13.68 1.37 -10.57
C ASP A 104 12.97 0.45 -9.56
N ASN A 105 13.56 0.33 -8.36
CA ASN A 105 13.04 -0.50 -7.29
C ASN A 105 12.16 0.28 -6.29
N GLU A 106 12.00 1.59 -6.49
CA GLU A 106 11.25 2.45 -5.56
C GLU A 106 10.37 3.44 -6.35
N PRO A 107 9.44 2.97 -7.20
CA PRO A 107 8.56 3.86 -7.95
C PRO A 107 7.57 4.54 -7.00
N VAL A 108 7.14 5.74 -7.39
CA VAL A 108 5.99 6.41 -6.79
C VAL A 108 4.73 6.09 -7.59
N ILE A 109 3.71 5.64 -6.89
CA ILE A 109 2.41 5.27 -7.46
C ILE A 109 1.36 6.17 -6.81
N VAL A 110 0.64 6.97 -7.58
CA VAL A 110 -0.45 7.80 -7.07
C VAL A 110 -1.79 7.13 -7.41
N VAL A 111 -2.65 6.94 -6.42
CA VAL A 111 -4.01 6.42 -6.63
C VAL A 111 -5.01 7.52 -6.26
N GLY A 112 -5.69 8.05 -7.27
CA GLY A 112 -6.82 8.97 -7.10
C GLY A 112 -8.17 8.29 -7.38
N PHE A 113 -9.25 9.02 -7.09
CA PHE A 113 -10.62 8.54 -7.25
C PHE A 113 -11.42 9.55 -8.08
N GLU A 114 -12.30 9.05 -8.94
CA GLU A 114 -13.29 9.89 -9.63
C GLU A 114 -14.22 10.57 -8.61
N ASN A 115 -14.70 9.81 -7.61
CA ASN A 115 -15.32 10.38 -6.43
C ASN A 115 -14.26 10.71 -5.37
N ASN A 116 -13.79 11.97 -5.39
CA ASN A 116 -12.84 12.54 -4.44
C ASN A 116 -13.52 13.47 -3.41
N LYS A 117 -14.81 13.25 -3.11
CA LYS A 117 -15.54 14.09 -2.14
C LYS A 117 -15.12 13.81 -0.69
N ASP A 118 -15.31 14.80 0.16
CA ASP A 118 -15.19 14.70 1.61
C ASP A 118 -16.31 13.85 2.24
N GLY A 119 -16.15 13.55 3.53
CA GLY A 119 -17.16 12.88 4.35
C GLY A 119 -16.90 11.39 4.54
N TYR A 120 -17.31 10.88 5.70
CA TYR A 120 -16.93 9.54 6.13
C TYR A 120 -17.43 8.43 5.20
N ASP A 121 -18.65 8.54 4.68
CA ASP A 121 -19.19 7.58 3.70
C ASP A 121 -18.39 7.53 2.40
N ASN A 122 -17.86 8.69 1.95
CA ASN A 122 -16.99 8.73 0.78
C ASN A 122 -15.63 8.10 1.09
N ILE A 123 -15.08 8.32 2.29
CA ILE A 123 -13.83 7.67 2.74
C ILE A 123 -13.97 6.15 2.73
N LYS A 124 -15.09 5.59 3.21
CA LYS A 124 -15.36 4.13 3.18
C LYS A 124 -15.38 3.59 1.74
N LYS A 125 -16.05 4.29 0.82
CA LYS A 125 -16.09 3.93 -0.61
C LYS A 125 -14.70 4.01 -1.25
N GLN A 126 -13.95 5.07 -0.95
CA GLN A 126 -12.59 5.29 -1.44
C GLN A 126 -11.62 4.21 -0.93
N ALA A 127 -11.73 3.77 0.32
CA ALA A 127 -10.92 2.66 0.83
C ALA A 127 -11.24 1.33 0.14
N ARG A 128 -12.52 1.07 -0.16
CA ARG A 128 -12.94 -0.09 -0.97
C ARG A 128 -12.38 0.00 -2.39
N TRP A 129 -12.47 1.14 -3.05
CA TRP A 129 -11.87 1.38 -4.37
C TRP A 129 -10.34 1.24 -4.36
N PHE A 130 -9.68 1.76 -3.33
CA PHE A 130 -8.25 1.58 -3.15
C PHE A 130 -7.89 0.10 -3.01
N SER A 131 -8.71 -0.72 -2.35
CA SER A 131 -8.47 -2.16 -2.27
C SER A 131 -8.47 -2.85 -3.65
N LEU A 132 -9.31 -2.40 -4.59
CA LEU A 132 -9.32 -2.90 -5.97
C LEU A 132 -8.04 -2.51 -6.70
N ALA A 133 -7.66 -1.23 -6.62
CA ALA A 133 -6.42 -0.72 -7.20
C ALA A 133 -5.19 -1.43 -6.61
N PHE A 134 -5.15 -1.61 -5.30
CA PHE A 134 -4.06 -2.30 -4.61
C PHE A 134 -3.91 -3.75 -5.07
N LYS A 135 -5.01 -4.49 -5.24
CA LYS A 135 -4.99 -5.86 -5.79
C LYS A 135 -4.39 -5.88 -7.20
N GLN A 136 -4.80 -4.96 -8.07
CA GLN A 136 -4.25 -4.85 -9.43
C GLN A 136 -2.77 -4.48 -9.42
N LEU A 137 -2.35 -3.56 -8.55
CA LEU A 137 -0.95 -3.16 -8.38
C LEU A 137 -0.08 -4.33 -7.89
N ALA A 138 -0.52 -5.04 -6.86
CA ALA A 138 0.18 -6.19 -6.31
C ALA A 138 0.31 -7.32 -7.35
N ALA A 139 -0.73 -7.57 -8.14
CA ALA A 139 -0.70 -8.56 -9.21
C ALA A 139 0.20 -8.13 -10.39
N LYS A 140 0.22 -6.84 -10.75
CA LYS A 140 1.02 -6.35 -11.87
C LYS A 140 2.51 -6.24 -11.54
N TYR A 141 2.85 -5.72 -10.37
CA TYR A 141 4.22 -5.36 -10.01
C TYR A 141 4.87 -6.34 -9.03
N GLN A 142 4.11 -7.30 -8.47
CA GLN A 142 4.63 -8.39 -7.65
C GLN A 142 5.55 -7.90 -6.51
N PHE A 143 5.25 -6.78 -5.87
CA PHE A 143 5.99 -6.33 -4.69
C PHE A 143 5.53 -7.10 -3.45
N ASN A 144 6.49 -7.45 -2.59
CA ASN A 144 6.25 -8.07 -1.27
C ASN A 144 6.22 -7.05 -0.12
N ASN A 145 6.39 -5.76 -0.43
CA ASN A 145 6.37 -4.70 0.56
C ASN A 145 6.03 -3.36 -0.09
N PHE A 146 5.54 -2.40 0.69
CA PHE A 146 5.33 -1.03 0.21
C PHE A 146 5.39 0.01 1.34
N LYS A 147 5.41 1.27 0.95
CA LYS A 147 5.25 2.44 1.83
C LYS A 147 3.99 3.19 1.44
N ALA A 148 3.21 3.63 2.42
CA ALA A 148 1.96 4.34 2.23
C ALA A 148 2.13 5.82 2.57
N ILE A 149 1.65 6.71 1.72
CA ILE A 149 1.57 8.15 2.02
C ILE A 149 0.16 8.65 1.73
N GLY A 150 -0.52 9.18 2.73
CA GLY A 150 -1.86 9.77 2.59
C GLY A 150 -1.82 11.27 2.90
N HIS A 151 -2.28 12.11 1.99
CA HIS A 151 -2.51 13.53 2.27
C HIS A 151 -3.98 13.77 2.59
N SER A 152 -4.28 14.51 3.66
CA SER A 152 -5.64 14.83 4.09
C SER A 152 -6.49 13.55 4.20
N ASN A 153 -7.63 13.46 3.50
CA ASN A 153 -8.46 12.25 3.44
C ASN A 153 -7.70 10.99 2.99
N GLY A 154 -6.62 11.13 2.23
CA GLY A 154 -5.76 10.00 1.84
C GLY A 154 -5.26 9.19 3.04
N GLY A 155 -4.95 9.83 4.17
CA GLY A 155 -4.55 9.12 5.39
C GLY A 155 -5.72 8.39 6.06
N LEU A 156 -6.92 8.98 6.02
CA LEU A 156 -8.15 8.36 6.54
C LEU A 156 -8.55 7.14 5.69
N ILE A 157 -8.43 7.26 4.36
CA ILE A 157 -8.64 6.16 3.41
C ILE A 157 -7.66 5.01 3.70
N TYR A 158 -6.38 5.32 3.94
CA TYR A 158 -5.40 4.31 4.34
C TYR A 158 -5.75 3.62 5.64
N THR A 159 -6.15 4.40 6.66
CA THR A 159 -6.55 3.88 7.97
C THR A 159 -7.66 2.85 7.82
N TYR A 160 -8.75 3.24 7.15
CA TYR A 160 -9.88 2.35 6.88
C TYR A 160 -9.48 1.15 6.02
N PHE A 161 -8.62 1.35 5.02
CA PHE A 161 -8.10 0.26 4.19
C PHE A 161 -7.35 -0.78 5.00
N PHE A 162 -6.48 -0.35 5.91
CA PHE A 162 -5.73 -1.26 6.77
C PHE A 162 -6.64 -2.02 7.73
N GLU A 163 -7.63 -1.34 8.30
CA GLU A 163 -8.54 -1.95 9.27
C GLU A 163 -9.52 -2.97 8.65
N HIS A 164 -9.89 -2.79 7.38
CA HIS A 164 -11.01 -3.54 6.78
C HIS A 164 -10.66 -4.37 5.55
N TYR A 165 -9.62 -4.00 4.79
CA TYR A 165 -9.34 -4.59 3.48
C TYR A 165 -7.94 -5.19 3.37
N PHE A 166 -7.00 -4.82 4.24
CA PHE A 166 -5.62 -5.30 4.19
C PHE A 166 -5.41 -6.54 5.08
N ASN A 167 -5.80 -7.71 4.57
CA ASN A 167 -5.49 -9.00 5.20
C ASN A 167 -4.53 -9.80 4.30
N ARG A 168 -3.24 -9.46 4.35
CA ARG A 168 -2.20 -10.05 3.49
C ARG A 168 -0.95 -10.35 4.30
N SER A 169 -0.55 -11.62 4.34
CA SER A 169 0.70 -12.07 4.98
C SER A 169 1.91 -11.99 4.05
N ASP A 170 1.68 -11.95 2.74
CA ASP A 170 2.71 -11.93 1.70
C ASP A 170 3.21 -10.53 1.32
N ILE A 171 2.57 -9.47 1.85
CA ILE A 171 2.97 -8.07 1.60
C ILE A 171 3.14 -7.33 2.92
N THR A 172 4.35 -6.80 3.16
CA THR A 172 4.66 -6.02 4.36
C THR A 172 4.42 -4.53 4.16
N VAL A 173 3.67 -3.89 5.06
CA VAL A 173 3.61 -2.42 5.14
C VAL A 173 4.83 -1.93 5.92
N LYS A 174 5.81 -1.32 5.25
CA LYS A 174 7.04 -0.87 5.91
C LYS A 174 6.81 0.41 6.71
N ARG A 175 6.21 1.41 6.06
CA ARG A 175 6.02 2.75 6.62
C ARG A 175 4.72 3.35 6.14
N ILE A 176 4.09 4.12 7.01
CA ILE A 176 2.89 4.91 6.72
C ILE A 176 3.21 6.34 7.09
N MET A 177 2.92 7.29 6.21
CA MET A 177 2.98 8.71 6.51
C MET A 177 1.62 9.33 6.18
N THR A 178 1.00 9.97 7.16
CA THR A 178 -0.21 10.77 6.96
C THR A 178 0.15 12.23 7.10
N ILE A 179 -0.41 13.09 6.24
CA ILE A 179 -0.04 14.50 6.14
C ILE A 179 -1.33 15.31 6.21
N GLY A 180 -1.57 16.00 7.32
CA GLY A 180 -2.78 16.81 7.56
C GLY A 180 -4.07 15.99 7.57
N SER A 181 -4.04 14.73 8.00
CA SER A 181 -5.22 13.86 7.99
C SER A 181 -6.14 14.12 9.18
N PRO A 182 -7.40 14.55 8.95
CA PRO A 182 -8.29 14.97 10.04
C PRO A 182 -8.99 13.78 10.71
N TYR A 183 -8.32 13.09 11.63
CA TYR A 183 -8.87 11.89 12.29
C TYR A 183 -10.14 12.17 13.11
N ASN A 184 -10.35 13.41 13.54
CA ASN A 184 -11.57 13.84 14.22
C ASN A 184 -12.37 14.89 13.42
N PHE A 185 -12.22 14.92 12.08
CA PHE A 185 -12.81 15.96 11.22
C PHE A 185 -12.49 17.38 11.70
N SER A 186 -13.51 18.19 11.98
CA SER A 186 -13.39 19.56 12.49
C SER A 186 -13.53 19.63 14.02
N GLU A 187 -13.65 18.51 14.72
CA GLU A 187 -13.78 18.48 16.18
C GLU A 187 -12.39 18.61 16.83
N GLU A 188 -12.21 19.70 17.56
CA GLU A 188 -10.95 20.06 18.22
C GLU A 188 -10.83 19.44 19.61
N ASN A 189 -11.96 19.14 20.26
CA ASN A 189 -11.97 18.51 21.56
C ASN A 189 -11.71 17.01 21.44
N LEU A 190 -10.51 16.58 21.81
CA LEU A 190 -10.11 15.16 21.81
C LEU A 190 -10.97 14.26 22.71
N SER A 191 -11.70 14.85 23.66
CA SER A 191 -12.67 14.12 24.50
C SER A 191 -13.91 13.74 23.70
N HIS A 192 -14.31 14.57 22.74
CA HIS A 192 -15.44 14.32 21.84
C HIS A 192 -14.96 13.57 20.60
N LYS A 193 -15.43 12.33 20.47
CA LYS A 193 -15.04 11.46 19.36
C LYS A 193 -16.15 11.47 18.33
N THR A 194 -15.83 11.97 17.14
CA THR A 194 -16.69 11.78 15.97
C THR A 194 -16.92 10.29 15.73
N GLN A 195 -18.02 9.95 15.04
CA GLN A 195 -18.28 8.56 14.66
C GLN A 195 -17.10 7.93 13.90
N MET A 196 -16.45 8.71 13.04
CA MET A 196 -15.26 8.26 12.30
C MET A 196 -14.10 7.90 13.23
N LEU A 197 -13.75 8.77 14.18
CA LEU A 197 -12.67 8.48 15.13
C LEU A 197 -13.00 7.27 16.01
N ALA A 198 -14.26 7.16 16.47
CA ALA A 198 -14.71 6.02 17.25
C ALA A 198 -14.60 4.71 16.46
N ASP A 199 -14.98 4.70 15.19
CA ASP A 199 -14.86 3.54 14.31
C ASP A 199 -13.39 3.16 14.08
N PHE A 200 -12.48 4.12 13.82
CA PHE A 200 -11.05 3.84 13.70
C PHE A 200 -10.46 3.24 14.98
N ILE A 201 -10.82 3.79 16.15
CA ILE A 201 -10.37 3.24 17.44
C ILE A 201 -10.90 1.80 17.64
N LYS A 202 -12.13 1.51 17.18
CA LYS A 202 -12.75 0.19 17.31
C LYS A 202 -12.01 -0.89 16.51
N TYR A 203 -11.49 -0.58 15.32
CA TYR A 203 -10.88 -1.58 14.43
C TYR A 203 -9.35 -1.54 14.40
N ARG A 204 -8.72 -0.68 15.20
CA ARG A 204 -7.27 -0.44 15.20
C ARG A 204 -6.38 -1.68 15.42
N GLU A 205 -6.89 -2.76 15.99
CA GLU A 205 -6.13 -4.01 16.17
C GLU A 205 -5.75 -4.69 14.85
N ASN A 206 -6.45 -4.35 13.76
CA ASN A 206 -6.18 -4.84 12.41
C ASN A 206 -5.07 -4.06 11.70
N LEU A 207 -4.55 -2.99 12.31
CA LEU A 207 -3.46 -2.20 11.72
C LEU A 207 -2.20 -3.05 11.53
N PRO A 208 -1.35 -2.71 10.53
CA PRO A 208 -0.14 -3.47 10.26
C PRO A 208 0.87 -3.32 11.41
N LYS A 209 0.90 -4.31 12.30
CA LYS A 209 1.67 -4.31 13.56
C LYS A 209 3.16 -3.99 13.39
N ASN A 210 3.75 -4.37 12.25
CA ASN A 210 5.17 -4.14 11.96
C ASN A 210 5.48 -2.78 11.31
N ALA A 211 4.47 -1.96 11.00
CA ALA A 211 4.66 -0.69 10.32
C ALA A 211 5.25 0.38 11.25
N THR A 212 6.00 1.31 10.67
CA THR A 212 6.36 2.58 11.31
C THR A 212 5.46 3.69 10.77
N VAL A 213 4.78 4.41 11.64
CA VAL A 213 3.82 5.46 11.28
C VAL A 213 4.39 6.84 11.63
N TYR A 214 4.31 7.76 10.67
CA TYR A 214 4.59 9.19 10.85
C TYR A 214 3.32 9.99 10.59
N SER A 215 2.79 10.67 11.60
CA SER A 215 1.65 11.57 11.47
C SER A 215 2.16 13.01 11.40
N VAL A 216 1.98 13.68 10.25
CA VAL A 216 2.48 15.03 10.03
C VAL A 216 1.33 16.02 10.10
N ALA A 217 1.37 16.93 11.07
CA ALA A 217 0.42 18.04 11.19
C ALA A 217 1.00 19.31 10.55
N GLY A 218 0.21 20.00 9.73
CA GLY A 218 0.51 21.35 9.27
C GLY A 218 -0.06 22.38 10.24
N THR A 219 0.66 23.47 10.49
CA THR A 219 0.17 24.61 11.27
C THR A 219 0.61 25.91 10.63
N GLU A 220 -0.33 26.72 10.16
CA GLU A 220 -0.05 28.08 9.70
C GLU A 220 0.09 29.03 10.88
N ASN A 221 -0.84 28.93 11.83
CA ASN A 221 -0.94 29.77 13.03
C ASN A 221 -1.04 28.93 14.31
N TYR A 222 -0.17 27.92 14.45
CA TYR A 222 -0.07 27.01 15.60
C TYR A 222 -1.21 26.00 15.81
N ASP A 223 -2.45 26.30 15.43
CA ASP A 223 -3.61 25.44 15.75
C ASP A 223 -4.29 24.78 14.55
N THR A 224 -4.05 25.26 13.33
CA THR A 224 -4.72 24.80 12.11
C THR A 224 -3.83 25.00 10.88
N ASP A 225 -4.03 24.18 9.85
CA ASP A 225 -3.46 24.37 8.51
C ASP A 225 -4.36 25.20 7.58
N GLY A 226 -5.35 25.90 8.15
CA GLY A 226 -6.33 26.71 7.41
C GLY A 226 -7.58 25.94 7.00
N LEU A 227 -7.60 24.60 7.13
CA LEU A 227 -8.79 23.77 6.89
C LEU A 227 -9.03 22.76 8.02
N VAL A 228 -7.95 22.16 8.52
CA VAL A 228 -7.97 21.08 9.50
C VAL A 228 -7.31 21.54 10.79
N PRO A 229 -8.01 21.44 11.94
CA PRO A 229 -7.40 21.68 13.23
C PRO A 229 -6.28 20.67 13.51
N ALA A 230 -5.14 21.14 14.01
CA ALA A 230 -4.01 20.30 14.40
C ALA A 230 -4.42 19.23 15.42
N ARG A 231 -5.37 19.55 16.30
CA ARG A 231 -5.98 18.59 17.25
C ARG A 231 -6.69 17.43 16.56
N SER A 232 -7.36 17.68 15.44
CA SER A 232 -7.98 16.61 14.66
C SER A 232 -6.93 15.66 14.06
N VAL A 233 -5.76 16.18 13.68
CA VAL A 233 -4.62 15.36 13.24
C VAL A 233 -4.02 14.58 14.41
N GLU A 234 -3.84 15.23 15.57
CA GLU A 234 -3.32 14.66 16.82
C GLU A 234 -4.17 13.45 17.28
N ALA A 235 -5.48 13.46 17.01
CA ALA A 235 -6.37 12.36 17.34
C ALA A 235 -5.95 11.01 16.70
N GLY A 236 -5.10 11.02 15.66
CA GLY A 236 -4.49 9.82 15.10
C GLY A 236 -3.72 8.97 16.13
N LYS A 237 -3.23 9.57 17.23
CA LYS A 237 -2.54 8.83 18.29
C LYS A 237 -3.42 7.77 18.94
N TYR A 238 -4.73 8.01 19.06
CA TYR A 238 -5.67 7.05 19.61
C TYR A 238 -5.87 5.82 18.70
N VAL A 239 -5.59 5.98 17.40
CA VAL A 239 -5.68 4.91 16.41
C VAL A 239 -4.39 4.08 16.39
N TYR A 240 -3.22 4.72 16.32
CA TYR A 240 -1.97 4.01 16.06
C TYR A 240 -1.13 3.64 17.29
N GLN A 241 -1.14 4.44 18.36
CA GLN A 241 -0.26 4.16 19.51
C GLN A 241 -0.62 2.80 20.14
N GLY A 242 0.42 1.98 20.36
CA GLY A 242 0.27 0.61 20.87
C GLY A 242 -0.22 -0.42 19.85
N GLN A 243 -0.56 -0.02 18.61
CA GLN A 243 -1.05 -0.93 17.57
C GLN A 243 -0.01 -1.20 16.47
N VAL A 244 0.86 -0.23 16.19
CA VAL A 244 1.97 -0.34 15.24
C VAL A 244 3.31 -0.33 15.95
N LYS A 245 4.37 -0.77 15.26
CA LYS A 245 5.72 -0.89 15.83
C LYS A 245 6.24 0.43 16.37
N HIS A 246 6.05 1.51 15.62
CA HIS A 246 6.47 2.86 15.99
C HIS A 246 5.45 3.88 15.49
N TYR A 247 5.17 4.88 16.31
CA TYR A 247 4.32 6.02 15.97
C TYR A 247 5.05 7.31 16.33
N THR A 248 5.11 8.26 15.40
CA THR A 248 5.77 9.54 15.59
C THR A 248 4.90 10.65 15.01
N GLU A 249 4.63 11.67 15.81
CA GLU A 249 3.96 12.90 15.37
C GLU A 249 5.01 13.94 15.02
N ILE A 250 4.79 14.67 13.92
CA ILE A 250 5.71 15.69 13.41
C ILE A 250 4.87 16.92 13.08
N THR A 251 5.21 18.07 13.67
CA THR A 251 4.56 19.34 13.34
C THR A 251 5.41 20.12 12.36
N VAL A 252 4.78 20.61 11.30
CA VAL A 252 5.36 21.49 10.28
C VAL A 252 4.69 22.85 10.39
N THR A 253 5.47 23.89 10.68
CA THR A 253 5.00 25.26 10.92
C THR A 253 5.45 26.22 9.82
N GLY A 254 4.63 27.23 9.52
CA GLY A 254 5.01 28.39 8.71
C GLY A 254 4.08 28.64 7.52
N ASN A 255 4.31 29.72 6.78
CA ASN A 255 3.39 30.23 5.75
C ASN A 255 3.10 29.26 4.58
N ASN A 256 3.86 28.17 4.45
CA ASN A 256 3.63 27.11 3.44
C ASN A 256 3.03 25.83 4.07
N ALA A 257 2.53 25.92 5.29
CA ALA A 257 1.87 24.82 5.98
C ALA A 257 0.36 24.78 5.72
N GLN A 258 -0.15 25.61 4.79
CA GLN A 258 -1.53 25.56 4.32
C GLN A 258 -1.91 24.16 3.86
N HIS A 259 -3.13 23.72 4.19
CA HIS A 259 -3.65 22.39 3.90
C HIS A 259 -3.41 21.93 2.44
N SER A 260 -3.68 22.80 1.47
CA SER A 260 -3.53 22.51 0.04
C SER A 260 -2.09 22.43 -0.43
N ASP A 261 -1.18 23.12 0.25
CA ASP A 261 0.21 23.30 -0.13
C ASP A 261 1.17 22.34 0.56
N LEU A 262 0.72 21.68 1.64
CA LEU A 262 1.51 20.68 2.36
C LEU A 262 2.20 19.66 1.45
N PRO A 263 1.56 19.04 0.44
CA PRO A 263 2.25 18.11 -0.45
C PRO A 263 3.44 18.72 -1.20
N GLN A 264 3.44 20.03 -1.44
CA GLN A 264 4.47 20.75 -2.19
C GLN A 264 5.47 21.48 -1.28
N ASN A 265 5.26 21.44 0.04
CA ASN A 265 6.13 22.08 1.01
C ASN A 265 7.50 21.37 1.05
N LYS A 266 8.59 22.15 0.96
CA LYS A 266 9.97 21.63 0.99
C LYS A 266 10.30 20.84 2.25
N GLN A 267 9.71 21.20 3.40
CA GLN A 267 9.86 20.45 4.65
C GLN A 267 9.19 19.08 4.53
N ILE A 268 7.99 18.99 3.94
CA ILE A 268 7.33 17.70 3.66
C ILE A 268 8.17 16.84 2.70
N VAL A 269 8.73 17.43 1.65
CA VAL A 269 9.66 16.70 0.76
C VAL A 269 10.88 16.18 1.53
N ALA A 270 11.45 16.98 2.44
CA ALA A 270 12.57 16.55 3.27
C ALA A 270 12.18 15.40 4.21
N LEU A 271 10.99 15.46 4.83
CA LEU A 271 10.46 14.38 5.67
C LEU A 271 10.24 13.09 4.88
N ILE A 272 9.64 13.17 3.68
CA ILE A 272 9.45 12.00 2.80
C ILE A 272 10.81 11.40 2.44
N ARG A 273 11.78 12.24 2.05
CA ARG A 273 13.14 11.79 1.74
C ARG A 273 13.82 11.10 2.92
N GLN A 274 13.69 11.67 4.12
CA GLN A 274 14.37 11.19 5.32
C GLN A 274 13.75 9.92 5.89
N TYR A 275 12.42 9.88 5.97
CA TYR A 275 11.68 8.86 6.70
C TYR A 275 11.07 7.81 5.79
N MET A 276 10.64 8.17 4.58
CA MET A 276 9.94 7.24 3.70
C MET A 276 10.87 6.51 2.75
N LEU A 277 11.83 7.20 2.13
CA LEU A 277 12.71 6.57 1.14
C LEU A 277 13.66 5.52 1.74
N ASN A 278 14.07 4.57 0.89
CA ASN A 278 15.18 3.70 1.20
C ASN A 278 16.47 4.52 1.22
N LYS A 279 17.30 4.31 2.26
CA LYS A 279 18.63 4.93 2.30
C LYS A 279 19.47 4.37 1.15
N PRO A 280 20.36 5.17 0.55
CA PRO A 280 21.30 4.67 -0.43
C PRO A 280 22.11 3.54 0.20
N THR A 281 22.06 2.35 -0.40
CA THR A 281 22.94 1.25 0.01
C THR A 281 24.38 1.71 -0.25
N LYS A 282 25.15 1.96 0.82
CA LYS A 282 26.61 2.03 0.68
C LYS A 282 27.04 0.67 0.15
N ARG A 283 27.39 0.59 -1.15
CA ARG A 283 28.04 -0.59 -1.71
C ARG A 283 29.36 -0.76 -0.97
N THR A 284 29.40 -1.62 0.04
CA THR A 284 30.65 -2.15 0.56
C THR A 284 31.29 -2.90 -0.59
N ARG A 285 32.31 -2.30 -1.23
CA ARG A 285 33.16 -3.02 -2.18
C ARG A 285 33.95 -4.03 -1.35
N ASN A 286 33.42 -5.24 -1.19
CA ASN A 286 34.27 -6.38 -0.89
C ASN A 286 35.15 -6.58 -2.12
N ARG A 287 36.35 -5.97 -2.10
CA ARG A 287 37.46 -6.40 -2.96
C ARG A 287 37.78 -7.83 -2.51
N ALA A 288 37.20 -8.81 -3.19
CA ALA A 288 37.72 -10.16 -3.16
C ALA A 288 39.17 -10.09 -3.64
N ILE A 289 40.11 -10.32 -2.73
CA ILE A 289 41.51 -10.59 -3.07
C ILE A 289 41.49 -11.95 -3.75
N ILE A 290 41.45 -11.95 -5.08
CA ILE A 290 41.71 -13.15 -5.88
C ILE A 290 43.23 -13.28 -5.94
N GLY A 291 43.71 -14.40 -5.41
CA GLY A 291 45.12 -14.67 -5.14
C GLY A 291 46.01 -14.72 -6.38
N ALA A 292 47.24 -14.27 -6.21
CA ALA A 292 48.34 -14.63 -7.07
C ALA A 292 48.82 -16.03 -6.68
N ASN A 293 48.44 -17.02 -7.49
CA ASN A 293 49.11 -18.31 -7.52
C ASN A 293 50.31 -18.17 -8.46
N ALA A 294 51.51 -18.14 -7.91
CA ALA A 294 52.74 -18.41 -8.66
C ALA A 294 53.69 -19.16 -7.72
N GLY A 295 53.91 -20.44 -8.01
CA GLY A 295 54.90 -21.24 -7.30
C GLY A 295 54.68 -22.74 -7.47
N THR A 296 55.24 -23.31 -8.54
CA THR A 296 55.68 -24.71 -8.61
C THR A 296 56.68 -24.85 -9.76
N PRO A 297 57.63 -25.77 -9.67
CA PRO A 297 58.63 -25.98 -8.63
C PRO A 297 60.00 -25.39 -9.03
#